data_AF-A0A9D9H0E2-F1
#
_entry.id   AF-A0A9D9H0E2-F1
#
_cell.length_a   1.000
_cell.length_b   1.000
_cell.length_c   1.000
_cell.angle_alpha   90.00
_cell.angle_beta   90.00
_cell.angle_gamma   90.00
#
_symmetry.space_group_name_H-M   'P 1'
#
loop_
_entity.id
_entity.type
_entity.pdbx_description
1 polymer ?
#
loop_
_entity_poly.entity_id
_entity_poly.type
_entity_poly.pdbx_seq_one_letter_code
_entity_poly.pdbx_strand_id
1 'polypeptide(L)'
;MSNLQNSKHSYPVTLFLCFLLGGLGVHRFYTGYIGLGVLQLLTLGGCGIWYLIDLLSIVFGKYKDSKGQELEGYNKNLGYAILGIFALIIILVAVISAA
;
A
#
# COMPACT_ATOMS: atom_id res chain seq x y z
N MET A 1 17.43 -25.52 -12.89
CA MET A 1 16.10 -24.89 -12.77
C MET A 1 16.22 -23.79 -11.74
N SER A 2 16.27 -22.53 -12.17
CA SER A 2 16.39 -21.36 -11.30
C SER A 2 15.30 -21.38 -10.24
N ASN A 3 15.71 -21.19 -8.97
CA ASN A 3 14.85 -20.96 -7.82
C ASN A 3 13.66 -20.08 -8.21
N LEU A 4 12.49 -20.70 -8.42
CA LEU A 4 11.20 -20.01 -8.42
C LEU A 4 10.99 -19.59 -6.97
N GLN A 5 11.64 -18.49 -6.60
CA GLN A 5 11.49 -17.84 -5.31
C GLN A 5 10.07 -17.30 -5.31
N ASN A 6 9.16 -18.17 -4.89
CA ASN A 6 7.74 -17.98 -4.76
C ASN A 6 7.58 -16.81 -3.80
N SER A 7 7.39 -15.60 -4.33
CA SER A 7 7.21 -14.46 -3.48
C SER A 7 5.83 -14.67 -2.86
N LYS A 8 5.81 -14.99 -1.56
CA LYS A 8 4.56 -15.34 -0.87
C LYS A 8 3.54 -14.19 -0.89
N HIS A 9 3.97 -12.98 -1.22
CA HIS A 9 3.21 -11.75 -1.10
C HIS A 9 2.96 -11.14 -2.48
N SER A 10 1.73 -11.28 -2.98
CA SER A 10 1.32 -10.71 -4.27
C SER A 10 1.23 -9.18 -4.21
N TYR A 11 1.69 -8.51 -5.28
CA TYR A 11 1.56 -7.06 -5.45
C TYR A 11 0.10 -6.54 -5.33
N PRO A 12 -0.87 -7.06 -6.10
CA PRO A 12 -2.24 -6.54 -6.05
C PRO A 12 -2.90 -6.74 -4.68
N VAL A 13 -2.55 -7.80 -3.95
CA VAL A 13 -3.06 -8.06 -2.59
C VAL A 13 -2.52 -7.02 -1.62
N THR A 14 -1.21 -6.76 -1.67
CA THR A 14 -0.56 -5.72 -0.83
C THR A 14 -1.15 -4.33 -1.11
N LEU A 15 -1.40 -4.02 -2.38
CA LEU A 15 -1.96 -2.75 -2.81
C LEU A 15 -3.42 -2.59 -2.35
N PHE A 16 -4.21 -3.65 -2.44
CA PHE A 16 -5.59 -3.67 -1.95
C PHE A 16 -5.66 -3.55 -0.42
N LEU A 17 -4.77 -4.24 0.31
CA LEU A 17 -4.65 -4.09 1.77
C LEU A 17 -4.25 -2.68 2.17
N CYS A 18 -3.31 -2.08 1.43
CA CYS A 18 -2.92 -0.69 1.67
C CYS A 18 -4.06 0.28 1.38
N PHE A 19 -4.90 0.02 0.38
CA PHE A 19 -6.04 0.86 0.07
C PHE A 19 -7.13 0.81 1.16
N LEU A 20 -7.47 -0.38 1.62
CA LEU A 20 -8.62 -0.61 2.49
C LEU A 20 -8.27 -0.44 3.99
N LEU A 21 -7.04 -0.78 4.37
CA LEU A 21 -6.52 -0.70 5.75
C LEU A 21 -5.27 0.19 5.86
N GLY A 22 -5.00 1.08 4.89
CA GLY A 22 -3.82 1.94 4.90
C GLY A 22 -3.74 2.90 6.06
N GLY A 23 -4.88 3.39 6.56
CA GLY A 23 -4.92 4.18 7.80
C GLY A 23 -4.54 3.38 9.05
N LEU A 24 -4.78 2.07 9.03
CA LEU A 24 -4.48 1.14 10.13
C LEU A 24 -3.11 0.46 10.00
N GLY A 25 -2.41 0.63 8.87
CA GLY A 25 -1.07 0.06 8.67
C GLY A 25 -1.03 -1.47 8.54
N VAL A 26 -2.17 -2.16 8.31
CA VAL A 26 -2.23 -3.64 8.24
C VAL A 26 -1.38 -4.22 7.11
N HIS A 27 -1.23 -3.47 6.02
CA HIS A 27 -0.34 -3.79 4.93
C HIS A 27 1.12 -4.00 5.37
N ARG A 28 1.61 -3.26 6.39
CA ARG A 28 2.97 -3.41 6.93
C ARG A 28 3.14 -4.66 7.79
N PHE A 29 2.08 -5.11 8.46
CA PHE A 29 2.08 -6.41 9.15
C PHE A 29 2.14 -7.56 8.15
N TYR A 30 1.46 -7.42 7.00
CA TYR A 30 1.49 -8.43 5.93
C TYR A 30 2.86 -8.56 5.27
N THR A 31 3.59 -7.45 5.12
CA THR A 31 4.92 -7.42 4.47
C THR A 31 6.06 -7.65 5.46
N GLY A 32 5.76 -7.88 6.74
CA GLY A 32 6.72 -8.22 7.80
C GLY A 32 7.31 -7.02 8.56
N TYR A 33 6.93 -5.79 8.23
CA TYR A 33 7.33 -4.57 8.92
C TYR A 33 6.46 -4.27 10.15
N ILE A 34 6.45 -5.21 11.11
CA ILE A 34 5.64 -5.13 12.33
C ILE A 34 5.98 -3.88 13.15
N GLY A 35 7.26 -3.53 13.30
CA GLY A 35 7.69 -2.37 14.09
C GLY A 35 7.16 -1.02 13.55
N LEU A 36 7.18 -0.83 12.23
CA LEU A 36 6.64 0.37 11.59
C LEU A 36 5.10 0.37 11.62
N GLY A 37 4.46 -0.80 11.48
CA GLY A 37 3.00 -0.94 11.63
C GLY A 37 2.52 -0.58 13.04
N VAL A 38 3.22 -1.02 14.09
CA VAL A 38 2.91 -0.67 15.47
C VAL A 38 3.12 0.83 15.73
N LEU A 39 4.20 1.43 15.21
CA LEU A 39 4.44 2.87 15.33
C LEU A 39 3.34 3.69 14.62
N GLN A 40 2.87 3.22 13.47
CA GLN A 40 1.78 3.83 12.73
C GLN A 40 0.45 3.74 13.49
N LEU A 41 0.16 2.63 14.17
CA LEU A 41 -1.00 2.51 15.05
C LEU A 41 -0.89 3.41 16.29
N LEU A 42 0.31 3.50 16.88
CA LEU A 42 0.58 4.35 18.04
C LEU A 42 0.41 5.84 17.71
N THR A 43 0.67 6.22 16.46
CA THR A 43 0.44 7.57 15.93
C THR A 43 -0.97 7.76 15.37
N LEU A 44 -1.91 6.84 15.63
CA LEU A 44 -3.28 6.83 15.12
C LEU A 44 -3.36 6.98 13.59
N GLY A 45 -2.42 6.39 12.85
CA GLY A 45 -2.35 6.48 11.39
C GLY A 45 -1.77 7.80 10.86
N GLY A 46 -1.17 8.62 11.74
CA GLY A 46 -0.32 9.77 11.38
C GLY A 46 -0.96 10.77 10.41
N CYS A 47 -2.23 11.13 10.62
CA CYS A 47 -2.96 12.15 9.85
C CYS A 47 -2.92 11.98 8.32
N GLY A 48 -2.78 10.74 7.80
CA GLY A 48 -2.73 10.47 6.36
C GLY A 48 -1.37 10.67 5.70
N ILE A 49 -0.35 11.14 6.43
CA ILE A 49 1.03 11.26 5.92
C ILE A 49 1.63 9.87 5.65
N TRP A 50 1.42 8.92 6.58
CA TRP A 50 1.86 7.53 6.43
C TRP A 50 1.19 6.85 5.25
N TYR A 51 -0.11 7.11 5.07
CA TYR A 51 -0.87 6.60 3.93
C TYR A 51 -0.25 7.07 2.61
N LEU A 52 0.11 8.35 2.51
CA LEU A 52 0.71 8.91 1.30
C LEU A 52 2.09 8.30 1.00
N ILE A 53 2.93 8.11 2.01
CA ILE A 53 4.26 7.50 1.87
C ILE A 53 4.16 6.04 1.41
N ASP A 54 3.23 5.27 1.98
CA ASP A 54 3.03 3.87 1.59
C ASP A 54 2.50 3.74 0.16
N LEU A 55 1.53 4.57 -0.19
CA LEU A 55 0.95 4.61 -1.53
C LEU A 55 2.00 4.92 -2.60
N LEU A 56 2.82 5.96 -2.37
CA LEU A 56 3.92 6.29 -3.28
C LEU A 56 4.97 5.17 -3.34
N SER A 57 5.34 4.57 -2.20
CA SER A 57 6.33 3.48 -2.17
C SER A 57 5.88 2.26 -2.98
N ILE A 58 4.60 1.90 -2.91
CA ILE A 58 4.01 0.80 -3.68
C ILE A 58 3.86 1.14 -5.17
N VAL A 59 3.47 2.38 -5.49
CA VAL A 59 3.30 2.84 -6.89
C VAL A 59 4.63 2.97 -7.61
N PHE A 60 5.69 3.43 -6.93
CA PHE A 60 7.03 3.50 -7.50
C PHE A 60 7.73 2.13 -7.55
N GLY A 61 7.11 1.07 -7.03
CA GLY A 61 7.70 -0.28 -7.00
C GLY A 61 8.92 -0.39 -6.09
N LYS A 62 9.18 0.63 -5.25
CA LYS A 62 10.27 0.58 -4.27
C LYS A 62 9.86 -0.14 -2.99
N TYR A 63 8.61 -0.60 -2.91
CA TYR A 63 8.11 -1.38 -1.79
C TYR A 63 8.63 -2.82 -1.85
N LYS A 64 9.55 -3.13 -0.93
CA LYS A 64 10.10 -4.48 -0.74
C LYS A 64 9.46 -5.12 0.49
N ASP A 65 9.43 -6.44 0.55
CA ASP A 65 9.06 -7.14 1.78
C ASP A 65 10.19 -7.08 2.83
N SER A 66 9.91 -7.51 4.07
CA SER A 66 10.90 -7.56 5.16
C SER A 66 12.11 -8.47 4.87
N LYS A 67 12.05 -9.31 3.83
CA LYS A 67 13.15 -10.16 3.34
C LYS A 67 13.87 -9.52 2.14
N GLY A 68 13.53 -8.28 1.77
CA GLY A 68 14.13 -7.55 0.66
C GLY A 68 13.65 -8.01 -0.72
N GLN A 69 12.61 -8.82 -0.79
CA GLN A 69 12.08 -9.36 -2.05
C GLN A 69 11.08 -8.38 -2.68
N GLU A 70 11.06 -8.35 -4.02
CA GLU A 70 10.05 -7.62 -4.77
C GLU A 70 8.71 -8.40 -4.76
N LEU A 71 7.60 -7.67 -4.87
CA LEU A 71 6.26 -8.26 -4.89
C LEU A 71 6.00 -8.95 -6.24
N GLU A 72 5.46 -10.17 -6.23
CA GLU A 72 5.11 -10.85 -7.49
C GLU A 72 4.07 -10.08 -8.30
N GLY A 73 4.27 -10.06 -9.62
CA GLY A 73 3.31 -9.48 -10.55
C GLY A 73 3.22 -7.95 -10.46
N TYR A 74 4.31 -7.29 -10.06
CA TYR A 74 4.39 -5.84 -10.05
C TYR A 74 4.08 -5.26 -11.44
N ASN A 75 3.06 -4.41 -11.51
CA ASN A 75 2.73 -3.65 -12.71
C ASN A 75 2.48 -2.18 -12.34
N LYS A 76 3.42 -1.33 -12.75
CA LYS A 76 3.33 0.13 -12.53
C LYS A 76 2.02 0.73 -13.03
N ASN A 77 1.48 0.24 -14.14
CA ASN A 77 0.24 0.76 -14.73
C ASN A 77 -0.97 0.46 -13.83
N LEU A 78 -0.98 -0.71 -13.18
CA LEU A 78 -2.03 -1.10 -12.23
C LEU A 78 -1.96 -0.23 -10.98
N GLY A 79 -0.75 0.07 -10.49
CA GLY A 79 -0.56 1.01 -9.38
C GLY A 79 -1.09 2.41 -9.70
N TYR A 80 -0.71 2.98 -10.85
CA TYR A 80 -1.22 4.29 -11.28
C TYR A 80 -2.74 4.29 -11.52
N ALA A 81 -3.30 3.22 -12.07
CA ALA A 81 -4.73 3.10 -12.29
C ALA A 81 -5.50 3.11 -10.96
N ILE A 82 -5.08 2.32 -9.97
CA ILE A 82 -5.71 2.28 -8.65
C ILE A 82 -5.55 3.61 -7.92
N LEU A 83 -4.36 4.24 -8.00
CA LEU A 83 -4.11 5.57 -7.45
C LEU A 83 -5.07 6.61 -8.05
N GLY A 84 -5.24 6.60 -9.37
CA GLY A 84 -6.14 7.50 -10.09
C GLY A 84 -7.60 7.27 -9.70
N ILE A 85 -8.06 6.02 -9.64
CA ILE A 85 -9.41 5.67 -9.18
C ILE A 85 -9.63 6.14 -7.74
N PHE A 86 -8.66 5.95 -6.85
CA PHE A 86 -8.77 6.39 -5.46
C PHE A 86 -8.86 7.90 -5.33
N ALA A 87 -7.99 8.63 -6.03
CA ALA A 87 -8.02 10.09 -6.05
C ALA A 87 -9.36 10.62 -6.58
N LEU A 88 -9.90 9.98 -7.63
CA LEU A 88 -11.20 10.32 -8.19
C LEU A 88 -12.34 10.06 -7.20
N ILE A 89 -12.33 8.94 -6.48
CA ILE A 89 -13.30 8.64 -5.41
C ILE A 89 -13.22 9.69 -4.29
N ILE A 90 -12.01 10.05 -3.85
CA ILE A 90 -11.81 11.09 -2.83
C ILE A 90 -12.40 12.43 -3.28
N ILE A 91 -12.10 12.86 -4.51
CA ILE A 91 -12.62 14.11 -5.08
C ILE A 91 -14.15 14.07 -5.14
N LEU A 92 -14.73 12.95 -5.59
CA LEU A 92 -16.17 12.78 -5.70
C LEU A 92 -16.86 12.85 -4.33
N VAL A 93 -16.33 12.16 -3.32
CA VAL A 93 -16.83 12.22 -1.94
C VAL A 93 -16.72 13.64 -1.36
N ALA A 94 -15.62 14.35 -1.64
CA ALA A 94 -15.42 15.71 -1.17
C ALA A 94 -16.43 16.68 -1.82
N VAL A 95 -16.73 16.53 -3.11
CA VAL A 95 -17.74 17.33 -3.81
C VAL A 95 -19.14 17.07 -3.26
N ILE A 96 -19.52 15.81 -3.04
CA ILE A 96 -20.82 15.46 -2.43
C ILE A 96 -20.95 16.06 -1.02
N SER A 97 -19.87 16.06 -0.23
CA SER A 97 -19.88 16.60 1.12
C SER A 97 -19.91 18.14 1.16
N ALA A 98 -19.59 18.81 0.06
CA ALA A 98 -19.57 20.27 -0.06
C ALA A 98 -20.81 20.87 -0.73
N ALA A 99 -21.69 20.02 -1.29
CA ALA A 99 -22.97 20.39 -1.90
C ALA A 99 -24.12 20.24 -0.91
#